data_AF-A0A3M0YMG4-F1
#
_entry.id   AF-A0A3M0YMG4-F1
#
_cell.length_a   1.000
_cell.length_b   1.000
_cell.length_c   1.000
_cell.angle_alpha   90.00
_cell.angle_beta   90.00
_cell.angle_gamma   90.00
#
_symmetry.space_group_name_H-M   'P 1'
#
loop_
_entity.id
_entity.type
_entity.pdbx_description
1 polymer ?
#
loop_
_entity_poly.entity_id
_entity_poly.type
_entity_poly.pdbx_seq_one_letter_code
_entity_poly.pdbx_strand_id
1 'polypeptide(L)'
;QRDIALTQKDIEKKQAEIALLLAGAKPEAIGYAQKRLEMARIQAQHSQKRLELLSAPKAQGAVSALEYEDAAAKSDVDRAAVAVEAANLALVTSPPLPEEVAVKKVELQRLESELSALKETLERTRLKAPLSGRITTPYLEQRLGTFLREGDLFAEIEPVGTLQGEILVPEGDIGEVRLHAPVRVRVWAYPKQIFQGEVTAIAPKAEELPDNPLIRIVRVTTEIPNDRGALRSGMTGYAKIEGPVYPSGRVFTRALMRFFLVEVWSWIP
;
A
#
# COMPACT_ATOMS: atom_id res chain seq x y z
N GLN A 1 -17.88 1.13 -10.81
CA GLN A 1 -17.63 -0.13 -11.55
C GLN A 1 -17.50 0.10 -13.05
N ARG A 2 -18.38 0.89 -13.68
CA ARG A 2 -18.25 1.28 -15.09
C ARG A 2 -16.89 1.92 -15.41
N ASP A 3 -16.44 2.85 -14.58
CA ASP A 3 -15.18 3.58 -14.84
C ASP A 3 -13.94 2.68 -14.78
N ILE A 4 -13.89 1.76 -13.80
CA ILE A 4 -12.82 0.73 -13.72
C ILE A 4 -12.77 -0.09 -15.01
N ALA A 5 -13.92 -0.52 -15.53
CA ALA A 5 -13.99 -1.31 -16.76
C ALA A 5 -13.57 -0.49 -18.00
N LEU A 6 -13.86 0.82 -18.02
CA LEU A 6 -13.41 1.72 -19.09
C LEU A 6 -11.89 1.90 -19.03
N THR A 7 -11.32 2.23 -17.87
CA THR A 7 -9.88 2.38 -17.69
C THR A 7 -9.12 1.09 -18.00
N GLN A 8 -9.68 -0.08 -17.69
CA GLN A 8 -9.10 -1.37 -18.09
C GLN A 8 -9.03 -1.54 -19.60
N LYS A 9 -10.09 -1.18 -20.33
CA LYS A 9 -10.09 -1.21 -21.79
C LYS A 9 -9.09 -0.22 -22.39
N ASP A 10 -8.93 0.94 -21.77
CA ASP A 10 -7.94 1.93 -22.20
C ASP A 10 -6.50 1.42 -21.97
N ILE A 11 -6.24 0.72 -20.87
CA ILE A 11 -4.97 0.04 -20.59
C ILE A 11 -4.71 -1.05 -21.65
N GLU A 12 -5.68 -1.92 -21.94
CA GLU A 12 -5.55 -2.97 -22.94
C GLU A 12 -5.26 -2.39 -24.33
N LYS A 13 -5.99 -1.33 -24.72
CA LYS A 13 -5.74 -0.60 -25.95
C LYS A 13 -4.32 -0.04 -25.99
N LYS A 14 -3.84 0.54 -24.87
CA LYS A 14 -2.50 1.13 -24.80
C LYS A 14 -1.40 0.08 -24.87
N GLN A 15 -1.59 -1.06 -24.23
CA GLN A 15 -0.69 -2.20 -24.32
C GLN A 15 -0.63 -2.74 -25.75
N ALA A 16 -1.76 -2.80 -26.46
CA ALA A 16 -1.80 -3.17 -27.86
C ALA A 16 -1.06 -2.17 -28.77
N GLU A 17 -1.19 -0.85 -28.52
CA GLU A 17 -0.41 0.18 -29.23
C GLU A 17 1.09 0.01 -29.03
N ILE A 18 1.54 -0.26 -27.79
CA ILE A 18 2.95 -0.50 -27.48
C ILE A 18 3.45 -1.79 -28.14
N ALA A 19 2.66 -2.86 -28.10
CA ALA A 19 3.00 -4.13 -28.74
C ALA A 19 3.14 -3.96 -30.26
N LEU A 20 2.25 -3.18 -30.89
CA LEU A 20 2.32 -2.86 -32.32
C LEU A 20 3.58 -2.04 -32.64
N LEU A 21 3.92 -1.05 -31.81
CA LEU A 21 5.15 -0.27 -31.94
C LEU A 21 6.40 -1.17 -31.86
N LEU A 22 6.43 -2.08 -30.88
CA LEU A 22 7.55 -3.01 -30.68
C LEU A 22 7.65 -4.07 -31.78
N ALA A 23 6.51 -4.50 -32.34
CA ALA A 23 6.48 -5.44 -33.47
C ALA A 23 7.07 -4.83 -34.76
N GLY A 24 7.13 -3.50 -34.85
CA GLY A 24 7.77 -2.79 -35.96
C GLY A 24 7.00 -2.92 -37.28
N ALA A 25 7.72 -2.93 -38.40
CA ALA A 25 7.11 -3.02 -39.72
C ALA A 25 6.45 -4.38 -39.98
N LYS A 26 5.36 -4.34 -40.74
CA LYS A 26 4.63 -5.54 -41.16
C LYS A 26 5.54 -6.50 -41.94
N PRO A 27 5.42 -7.82 -41.74
CA PRO A 27 6.25 -8.81 -42.45
C PRO A 27 6.07 -8.71 -43.97
N GLU A 28 4.89 -8.31 -44.45
CA GLU A 28 4.63 -8.10 -45.88
C GLU A 28 5.42 -6.91 -46.44
N ALA A 29 5.61 -5.84 -45.65
CA ALA A 29 6.39 -4.67 -46.06
C ALA A 29 7.89 -5.01 -46.12
N ILE A 30 8.38 -5.78 -45.16
CA ILE A 30 9.76 -6.29 -45.14
C ILE A 30 9.98 -7.20 -46.36
N GLY A 31 9.06 -8.13 -46.63
CA GLY A 31 9.14 -9.02 -47.78
C GLY A 31 9.11 -8.29 -49.12
N TYR A 32 8.33 -7.21 -49.24
CA TYR A 32 8.33 -6.35 -50.42
C TYR A 32 9.67 -5.63 -50.61
N ALA A 33 10.22 -5.03 -49.56
CA ALA A 33 11.52 -4.35 -49.60
C ALA A 33 12.67 -5.33 -49.93
N GLN A 34 12.63 -6.54 -49.40
CA GLN A 34 13.59 -7.61 -49.73
C GLN A 34 13.53 -7.97 -51.22
N LYS A 35 12.33 -8.17 -51.78
CA LYS A 35 12.16 -8.46 -53.21
C LYS A 35 12.69 -7.33 -54.09
N ARG A 36 12.48 -6.06 -53.71
CA ARG A 36 13.04 -4.91 -54.44
C ARG A 36 14.57 -4.88 -54.42
N LEU A 37 15.16 -5.13 -53.26
CA LEU A 37 16.61 -5.24 -53.13
C LEU A 37 17.18 -6.40 -53.97
N GLU A 38 16.49 -7.54 -53.98
CA GLU A 38 16.89 -8.71 -54.78
C GLU A 38 16.84 -8.41 -56.28
N MET A 39 15.77 -7.78 -56.77
CA MET A 39 15.67 -7.34 -58.16
C MET A 39 16.77 -6.34 -58.53
N ALA A 40 17.06 -5.35 -57.68
CA ALA A 40 18.15 -4.40 -57.89
C ALA A 40 19.51 -5.10 -57.95
N ARG A 41 19.75 -6.10 -57.09
CA ARG A 41 21.00 -6.90 -57.10
C ARG A 41 21.16 -7.71 -58.37
N ILE A 42 20.09 -8.36 -58.84
CA ILE A 42 20.12 -9.12 -60.09
C ILE A 42 20.45 -8.18 -61.26
N GLN A 43 19.86 -6.99 -61.28
CA GLN A 43 20.11 -6.00 -62.32
C GLN A 43 21.56 -5.48 -62.30
N ALA A 44 22.08 -5.16 -61.12
CA ALA A 44 23.47 -4.75 -60.93
C ALA A 44 24.47 -5.86 -61.32
N GLN A 45 24.17 -7.13 -61.01
CA GLN A 45 24.99 -8.26 -61.44
C GLN A 45 25.01 -8.39 -62.97
N HIS A 46 23.86 -8.20 -63.62
CA HIS A 46 23.76 -8.25 -65.07
C HIS A 46 24.53 -7.11 -65.75
N SER A 47 24.41 -5.88 -65.25
CA SER A 47 25.18 -4.73 -65.77
C SER A 47 26.69 -4.89 -65.55
N GLN A 48 27.09 -5.37 -64.37
CA GLN A 48 28.49 -5.65 -64.02
C GLN A 48 29.09 -6.70 -64.97
N LYS A 49 28.38 -7.80 -65.19
CA LYS A 49 28.83 -8.87 -66.09
C LYS A 49 28.95 -8.37 -67.53
N ARG A 50 28.07 -7.47 -67.98
CA ARG A 50 28.18 -6.84 -69.31
C ARG A 50 29.42 -5.94 -69.42
N LEU A 51 29.72 -5.16 -68.39
CA LEU A 51 30.95 -4.35 -68.34
C LEU A 51 32.21 -5.23 -68.41
N GLU A 52 32.24 -6.33 -67.65
CA GLU A 52 33.34 -7.30 -67.68
C GLU A 52 33.53 -7.92 -69.08
N LEU A 53 32.43 -8.33 -69.72
CA LEU A 53 32.47 -8.89 -71.08
C LEU A 53 32.97 -7.90 -72.14
N LEU A 54 32.74 -6.59 -71.94
CA LEU A 54 33.20 -5.55 -72.86
C LEU A 54 34.65 -5.12 -72.59
N SER A 55 35.20 -5.42 -71.41
CA SER A 55 36.58 -5.03 -71.03
C SER A 55 37.66 -5.71 -71.88
N ALA A 56 37.52 -7.01 -72.16
CA ALA A 56 38.46 -7.79 -72.98
C ALA A 56 38.48 -7.35 -74.47
N PRO A 57 37.34 -7.22 -75.18
CA PRO A 57 37.33 -6.75 -76.57
C PRO A 57 37.65 -5.25 -76.70
N LYS A 58 37.42 -4.42 -75.67
CA LYS A 58 37.94 -3.03 -75.64
C LYS A 58 39.47 -3.00 -75.65
N ALA A 59 40.13 -3.87 -74.87
CA ALA A 59 41.60 -3.96 -74.87
C ALA A 59 42.16 -4.38 -76.24
N GLN A 60 41.35 -5.06 -77.06
CA GLN A 60 41.67 -5.47 -78.44
C GLN A 60 41.23 -4.45 -79.51
N GLY A 61 40.63 -3.31 -79.12
CA GLY A 61 40.16 -2.26 -80.04
C GLY A 61 38.88 -2.61 -80.81
N ALA A 62 38.17 -3.69 -80.44
CA ALA A 62 37.00 -4.19 -81.15
C ALA A 62 35.66 -3.54 -80.72
N VAL A 63 35.68 -2.68 -79.69
CA VAL A 63 34.50 -1.99 -79.11
C VAL A 63 34.80 -0.50 -79.01
N SER A 64 33.79 0.34 -79.25
CA SER A 64 33.93 1.80 -79.15
C SER A 64 34.18 2.23 -77.70
N ALA A 65 34.97 3.29 -77.50
CA ALA A 65 35.19 3.88 -76.17
C ALA A 65 33.87 4.34 -75.52
N LEU A 66 32.95 4.86 -76.33
CA LEU A 66 31.62 5.32 -75.90
C LEU A 66 30.77 4.17 -75.33
N GLU A 67 30.75 3.02 -76.00
CA GLU A 67 29.95 1.85 -75.57
C GLU A 67 30.42 1.29 -74.23
N TYR A 68 31.74 1.34 -73.97
CA TYR A 68 32.30 0.95 -72.68
C TYR A 68 31.95 1.95 -71.57
N GLU A 69 32.05 3.25 -71.85
CA GLU A 69 31.69 4.30 -70.88
C GLU A 69 30.20 4.25 -70.53
N ASP A 70 29.31 4.02 -71.51
CA ASP A 70 27.88 3.83 -71.27
C ASP A 70 27.61 2.59 -70.40
N ALA A 71 28.30 1.47 -70.67
CA ALA A 71 28.19 0.27 -69.84
C ALA A 71 28.72 0.48 -68.42
N ALA A 72 29.80 1.24 -68.27
CA ALA A 72 30.36 1.59 -66.97
C ALA A 72 29.41 2.49 -66.17
N ALA A 73 28.91 3.56 -66.79
CA ALA A 73 27.92 4.46 -66.20
C ALA A 73 26.64 3.71 -65.79
N LYS A 74 26.16 2.77 -66.63
CA LYS A 74 25.00 1.96 -66.30
C LYS A 74 25.26 1.04 -65.10
N SER A 75 26.44 0.42 -65.04
CA SER A 75 26.83 -0.41 -63.90
C SER A 75 26.92 0.39 -62.60
N ASP A 76 27.43 1.62 -62.65
CA ASP A 76 27.52 2.51 -61.49
C ASP A 76 26.13 2.92 -60.99
N VAL A 77 25.20 3.25 -61.90
CA VAL A 77 23.80 3.55 -61.56
C VAL A 77 23.10 2.35 -60.92
N ASP A 78 23.24 1.16 -61.50
CA ASP A 78 22.57 -0.03 -60.97
C ASP A 78 23.17 -0.47 -59.62
N ARG A 79 24.49 -0.28 -59.42
CA ARG A 79 25.15 -0.47 -58.12
C ARG A 79 24.64 0.54 -57.08
N ALA A 80 24.48 1.80 -57.45
CA ALA A 80 23.91 2.82 -56.57
C ALA A 80 22.45 2.50 -56.20
N ALA A 81 21.67 1.97 -57.15
CA ALA A 81 20.29 1.54 -56.89
C ALA A 81 20.22 0.42 -55.83
N VAL A 82 21.17 -0.53 -55.83
CA VAL A 82 21.28 -1.54 -54.76
C VAL A 82 21.51 -0.89 -53.39
N ALA A 83 22.37 0.13 -53.31
CA ALA A 83 22.64 0.83 -52.06
C ALA A 83 21.39 1.57 -51.54
N VAL A 84 20.62 2.19 -52.44
CA VAL A 84 19.35 2.84 -52.10
C VAL A 84 18.33 1.84 -51.59
N GLU A 85 18.12 0.71 -52.27
CA GLU A 85 17.15 -0.31 -51.81
C GLU A 85 17.60 -1.01 -50.53
N ALA A 86 18.92 -1.16 -50.30
CA ALA A 86 19.44 -1.66 -49.04
C ALA A 86 19.15 -0.68 -47.89
N ALA A 87 19.29 0.63 -48.12
CA ALA A 87 18.93 1.65 -47.16
C ALA A 87 17.41 1.67 -46.88
N ASN A 88 16.57 1.48 -47.90
CA ASN A 88 15.12 1.36 -47.75
C ASN A 88 14.74 0.15 -46.88
N LEU A 89 15.36 -1.00 -47.12
CA LEU A 89 15.14 -2.20 -46.29
C LEU A 89 15.57 -1.95 -44.83
N ALA A 90 16.72 -1.31 -44.62
CA ALA A 90 17.20 -0.94 -43.29
C ALA A 90 16.24 0.02 -42.57
N LEU A 91 15.66 0.98 -43.29
CA LEU A 91 14.67 1.92 -42.76
C LEU A 91 13.37 1.20 -42.38
N VAL A 92 12.86 0.31 -43.22
CA VAL A 92 11.63 -0.47 -42.92
C VAL A 92 11.86 -1.41 -41.74
N THR A 93 13.06 -1.96 -41.59
CA THR A 93 13.41 -2.88 -40.50
C THR A 93 13.91 -2.16 -39.24
N SER A 94 14.01 -0.82 -39.27
CA SER A 94 14.58 -0.08 -38.14
C SER A 94 13.67 -0.19 -36.92
N PRO A 95 14.23 -0.45 -35.72
CA PRO A 95 13.44 -0.52 -34.50
C PRO A 95 12.81 0.84 -34.17
N PRO A 96 11.67 0.86 -33.46
CA PRO A 96 11.05 2.09 -32.98
C PRO A 96 12.01 2.86 -32.07
N LEU A 97 11.88 4.19 -32.05
CA LEU A 97 12.70 5.03 -31.19
C LEU A 97 12.44 4.68 -29.72
N PRO A 98 13.49 4.53 -28.90
CA PRO A 98 13.33 4.21 -27.47
C PRO A 98 12.52 5.29 -26.74
N GLU A 99 12.62 6.54 -27.17
CA GLU A 99 11.86 7.67 -26.63
C GLU A 99 10.35 7.52 -26.87
N GLU A 100 9.94 7.09 -28.06
CA GLU A 100 8.53 6.90 -28.39
C GLU A 100 7.91 5.79 -27.53
N VAL A 101 8.64 4.68 -27.36
CA VAL A 101 8.23 3.58 -26.47
C VAL A 101 8.17 4.06 -25.01
N ALA A 102 9.13 4.87 -24.57
CA ALA A 102 9.16 5.42 -23.21
C ALA A 102 7.94 6.32 -22.93
N VAL A 103 7.59 7.22 -23.85
CA VAL A 103 6.40 8.09 -23.72
C VAL A 103 5.13 7.25 -23.59
N LYS A 104 4.96 6.22 -24.44
CA LYS A 104 3.77 5.34 -24.37
C LYS A 104 3.73 4.53 -23.06
N LYS A 105 4.89 4.09 -22.55
CA LYS A 105 4.98 3.41 -21.25
C LYS A 105 4.60 4.33 -20.08
N VAL A 106 5.00 5.59 -20.11
CA VAL A 106 4.61 6.57 -19.09
C VAL A 106 3.09 6.79 -19.11
N GLU A 107 2.48 6.87 -20.29
CA GLU A 107 1.02 6.95 -20.43
C GLU A 107 0.32 5.70 -19.89
N LEU A 108 0.87 4.51 -20.15
CA LEU A 108 0.38 3.25 -19.59
C LEU A 108 0.44 3.27 -18.05
N GLN A 109 1.58 3.65 -17.47
CA GLN A 109 1.76 3.73 -16.03
C GLN A 109 0.80 4.73 -15.36
N ARG A 110 0.48 5.84 -16.06
CA ARG A 110 -0.54 6.79 -15.61
C ARG A 110 -1.92 6.13 -15.51
N LEU A 111 -2.33 5.39 -16.54
CA LEU A 111 -3.62 4.68 -16.56
C LEU A 111 -3.68 3.57 -15.50
N GLU A 112 -2.58 2.85 -15.28
CA GLU A 112 -2.48 1.84 -14.23
C GLU A 112 -2.63 2.46 -12.82
N SER A 113 -2.02 3.62 -12.60
CA SER A 113 -2.14 4.38 -11.34
C SER A 113 -3.57 4.89 -11.11
N GLU A 114 -4.23 5.35 -12.18
CA GLU A 114 -5.64 5.73 -12.16
C GLU A 114 -6.54 4.53 -11.82
N LEU A 115 -6.26 3.36 -12.44
CA LEU A 115 -6.97 2.12 -12.13
C LEU A 115 -6.79 1.71 -10.66
N SER A 116 -5.58 1.80 -10.11
CA SER A 116 -5.34 1.47 -8.70
C SER A 116 -6.07 2.43 -7.76
N ALA A 117 -6.09 3.73 -8.06
CA ALA A 117 -6.81 4.72 -7.25
C ALA A 117 -8.34 4.47 -7.28
N LEU A 118 -8.89 4.13 -8.45
CA LEU A 118 -10.31 3.76 -8.60
C LEU A 118 -10.65 2.48 -7.83
N LYS A 119 -9.77 1.48 -7.85
CA LYS A 119 -9.93 0.23 -7.08
C LYS A 119 -9.87 0.49 -5.57
N GLU A 120 -8.94 1.32 -5.12
CA GLU A 120 -8.83 1.70 -3.72
C GLU A 120 -10.09 2.45 -3.26
N THR A 121 -10.57 3.39 -4.06
CA THR A 121 -11.83 4.11 -3.80
C THR A 121 -13.01 3.13 -3.69
N LEU A 122 -13.07 2.13 -4.59
CA LEU A 122 -14.10 1.09 -4.51
C LEU A 122 -13.97 0.25 -3.24
N GLU A 123 -12.77 -0.18 -2.85
CA GLU A 123 -12.59 -0.93 -1.60
C GLU A 123 -12.91 -0.08 -0.37
N ARG A 124 -12.66 1.23 -0.39
CA ARG A 124 -13.07 2.18 0.68
C ARG A 124 -14.59 2.31 0.82
N THR A 125 -15.38 1.97 -0.22
CA THR A 125 -16.85 1.88 -0.07
C THR A 125 -17.29 0.67 0.76
N ARG A 126 -16.41 -0.32 0.93
CA ARG A 126 -16.67 -1.52 1.73
C ARG A 126 -16.03 -1.35 3.11
N LEU A 127 -16.84 -0.89 4.06
CA LEU A 127 -16.42 -0.79 5.46
C LEU A 127 -16.26 -2.20 6.04
N LYS A 128 -15.03 -2.54 6.44
CA LYS A 128 -14.69 -3.80 7.12
C LYS A 128 -14.33 -3.50 8.57
N ALA A 129 -14.72 -4.38 9.49
CA ALA A 129 -14.32 -4.27 10.89
C ALA A 129 -12.80 -4.50 11.03
N PRO A 130 -12.04 -3.58 11.67
CA PRO A 130 -10.60 -3.74 11.83
C PRO A 130 -10.25 -4.80 12.89
N LEU A 131 -11.18 -5.12 13.78
CA LEU A 131 -11.00 -6.06 14.88
C LEU A 131 -12.28 -6.85 15.15
N SER A 132 -12.13 -8.01 15.78
CA SER A 132 -13.27 -8.80 16.23
C SER A 132 -13.87 -8.19 17.48
N GLY A 133 -15.17 -7.93 17.47
CA GLY A 133 -15.85 -7.21 18.54
C GLY A 133 -17.36 -7.23 18.39
N ARG A 134 -18.05 -6.66 19.36
CA ARG A 134 -19.50 -6.44 19.33
C ARG A 134 -19.78 -5.01 18.90
N ILE A 135 -20.74 -4.84 17.98
CA ILE A 135 -21.20 -3.51 17.57
C ILE A 135 -22.05 -2.91 18.69
N THR A 136 -21.67 -1.73 19.18
CA THR A 136 -22.38 -1.00 20.25
C THR A 136 -23.30 0.09 19.73
N THR A 137 -23.17 0.47 18.46
CA THR A 137 -23.99 1.52 17.84
C THR A 137 -25.46 1.13 17.81
N PRO A 138 -26.36 1.96 18.38
CA PRO A 138 -27.78 1.67 18.41
C PRO A 138 -28.41 1.83 17.03
N TYR A 139 -29.40 0.98 16.72
CA TYR A 139 -30.24 1.06 15.53
C TYR A 139 -29.48 1.13 14.19
N LEU A 140 -28.37 0.39 14.06
CA LEU A 140 -27.59 0.35 12.81
C LEU A 140 -28.45 0.00 11.58
N GLU A 141 -29.44 -0.87 11.74
CA GLU A 141 -30.40 -1.27 10.70
C GLU A 141 -31.22 -0.10 10.15
N GLN A 142 -31.50 0.91 10.97
CA GLN A 142 -32.27 2.10 10.56
C GLN A 142 -31.44 3.10 9.74
N ARG A 143 -30.11 2.90 9.68
CA ARG A 143 -29.21 3.73 8.86
C ARG A 143 -29.13 3.26 7.40
N LEU A 144 -29.82 2.18 7.03
CA LEU A 144 -29.89 1.73 5.64
C LEU A 144 -30.51 2.82 4.74
N GLY A 145 -29.81 3.16 3.66
CA GLY A 145 -30.25 4.22 2.72
C GLY A 145 -29.87 5.63 3.14
N THR A 146 -29.16 5.82 4.26
CA THR A 146 -28.63 7.14 4.63
C THR A 146 -27.31 7.43 3.91
N PHE A 147 -27.06 8.72 3.64
CA PHE A 147 -25.81 9.17 3.03
C PHE A 147 -24.77 9.42 4.12
N LEU A 148 -23.56 8.89 3.94
CA LEU A 148 -22.43 9.08 4.85
C LEU A 148 -21.34 9.88 4.15
N ARG A 149 -20.75 10.83 4.87
CA ARG A 149 -19.57 11.57 4.44
C ARG A 149 -18.30 10.91 4.96
N GLU A 150 -17.19 11.23 4.31
CA GLU A 150 -15.88 10.78 4.78
C GLU A 150 -15.60 11.38 6.16
N GLY A 151 -15.22 10.52 7.11
CA GLY A 151 -15.01 10.89 8.51
C GLY A 151 -16.22 10.69 9.42
N ASP A 152 -17.41 10.40 8.88
CA ASP A 152 -18.59 10.15 9.71
C ASP A 152 -18.46 8.84 10.50
N LEU A 153 -18.87 8.87 11.77
CA LEU A 153 -18.93 7.69 12.62
C LEU A 153 -20.05 6.74 12.17
N PHE A 154 -19.68 5.66 11.49
CA PHE A 154 -20.63 4.64 11.04
C PHE A 154 -21.04 3.69 12.16
N ALA A 155 -20.06 3.02 12.76
CA ALA A 155 -20.26 2.02 13.80
C ALA A 155 -19.09 2.03 14.80
N GLU A 156 -19.41 1.80 16.07
CA GLU A 156 -18.49 1.55 17.16
C GLU A 156 -18.42 0.06 17.43
N ILE A 157 -17.21 -0.44 17.58
CA ILE A 157 -16.92 -1.85 17.82
C ILE A 157 -16.20 -1.94 19.16
N GLU A 158 -16.81 -2.65 20.10
CA GLU A 158 -16.22 -2.98 21.39
C GLU A 158 -15.50 -4.34 21.26
N PRO A 159 -14.16 -4.41 21.41
CA PRO A 159 -13.45 -5.68 21.37
C PRO A 159 -13.97 -6.64 22.44
N VAL A 160 -14.16 -7.91 22.07
CA VAL A 160 -14.54 -8.97 23.01
C VAL A 160 -13.28 -9.73 23.42
N GLY A 161 -12.99 -9.79 24.72
CA GLY A 161 -11.84 -10.54 25.23
C GLY A 161 -11.41 -10.03 26.60
N THR A 162 -10.70 -8.91 26.64
CA THR A 162 -10.21 -8.29 27.87
C THR A 162 -10.87 -6.93 28.08
N LEU A 163 -11.26 -6.65 29.32
CA LEU A 163 -11.75 -5.34 29.72
C LEU A 163 -10.73 -4.66 30.61
N GLN A 164 -10.60 -3.36 30.43
CA GLN A 164 -9.82 -2.51 31.33
C GLN A 164 -10.75 -1.96 32.41
N GLY A 165 -10.45 -2.29 33.66
CA GLY A 165 -11.12 -1.74 34.84
C GLY A 165 -10.28 -0.63 35.45
N GLU A 166 -10.86 0.54 35.65
CA GLU A 166 -10.25 1.63 36.41
C GLU A 166 -10.63 1.54 37.88
N ILE A 167 -9.64 1.47 38.76
CA ILE A 167 -9.82 1.46 40.20
C ILE A 167 -9.30 2.77 40.77
N LEU A 168 -10.15 3.47 41.51
CA LEU A 168 -9.80 4.70 42.20
C LEU A 168 -9.22 4.33 43.58
N VAL A 169 -7.91 4.47 43.75
CA VAL A 169 -7.21 4.16 45.00
C VAL A 169 -6.85 5.47 45.71
N PRO A 170 -7.14 5.63 47.01
CA PRO A 170 -6.69 6.80 47.77
C PRO A 170 -5.17 6.96 47.72
N GLU A 171 -4.68 8.20 47.59
CA GLU A 171 -3.25 8.50 47.49
C GLU A 171 -2.43 7.86 48.62
N GLY A 172 -2.96 7.85 49.84
CA GLY A 172 -2.27 7.29 51.01
C GLY A 172 -2.05 5.76 50.97
N ASP A 173 -2.74 5.04 50.07
CA ASP A 173 -2.67 3.58 49.93
C ASP A 173 -1.94 3.14 48.67
N ILE A 174 -1.60 4.06 47.76
CA ILE A 174 -0.95 3.73 46.49
C ILE A 174 0.42 3.05 46.68
N GLY A 175 1.15 3.40 47.74
CA GLY A 175 2.46 2.81 48.05
C GLY A 175 2.43 1.32 48.36
N GLU A 176 1.25 0.74 48.61
CA GLU A 176 1.09 -0.71 48.83
C GLU A 176 0.66 -1.46 47.55
N VAL A 177 0.19 -0.74 46.54
CA VAL A 177 -0.21 -1.32 45.25
C VAL A 177 1.02 -1.58 44.40
N ARG A 178 1.13 -2.80 43.86
CA ARG A 178 2.21 -3.18 42.96
C ARG A 178 1.67 -3.51 41.59
N LEU A 179 2.51 -3.31 40.58
CA LEU A 179 2.28 -3.85 39.24
C LEU A 179 2.12 -5.38 39.34
N HIS A 180 1.19 -5.92 38.56
CA HIS A 180 0.83 -7.34 38.49
C HIS A 180 0.24 -7.91 39.79
N ALA A 181 -0.22 -7.03 40.70
CA ALA A 181 -0.95 -7.48 41.87
C ALA A 181 -2.31 -8.08 41.45
N PRO A 182 -2.73 -9.23 42.02
CA PRO A 182 -4.02 -9.82 41.71
C PRO A 182 -5.15 -8.97 42.29
N VAL A 183 -6.22 -8.84 41.51
CA VAL A 183 -7.38 -8.00 41.82
C VAL A 183 -8.65 -8.84 41.73
N ARG A 184 -9.52 -8.67 42.71
CA ARG A 184 -10.86 -9.26 42.74
C ARG A 184 -11.90 -8.17 42.60
N VAL A 185 -12.68 -8.22 41.53
CA VAL A 185 -13.70 -7.24 41.19
C VAL A 185 -15.09 -7.85 41.33
N ARG A 186 -16.01 -7.09 41.93
CA ARG A 186 -17.44 -7.39 41.98
C ARG A 186 -18.21 -6.21 41.42
N VAL A 187 -19.00 -6.47 40.38
CA VAL A 187 -19.85 -5.46 39.74
C VAL A 187 -21.28 -5.55 40.24
N TRP A 188 -21.99 -4.42 40.25
CA TRP A 188 -23.38 -4.35 40.71
C TRP A 188 -24.33 -5.27 39.93
N ALA A 189 -24.06 -5.45 38.63
CA ALA A 189 -24.85 -6.32 37.76
C ALA A 189 -24.77 -7.81 38.15
N TYR A 190 -23.68 -8.25 38.80
CA TYR A 190 -23.43 -9.66 39.14
C TYR A 190 -22.87 -9.81 40.56
N PRO A 191 -23.68 -9.58 41.61
CA PRO A 191 -23.19 -9.52 42.99
C PRO A 191 -22.64 -10.87 43.51
N LYS A 192 -23.05 -11.99 42.90
CA LYS A 192 -22.61 -13.34 43.28
C LYS A 192 -21.33 -13.80 42.56
N GLN A 193 -20.88 -13.08 41.55
CA GLN A 193 -19.71 -13.46 40.76
C GLN A 193 -18.50 -12.59 41.14
N ILE A 194 -17.33 -13.20 41.19
CA ILE A 194 -16.05 -12.50 41.39
C ILE A 194 -15.27 -12.63 40.09
N PHE A 195 -14.88 -11.48 39.55
CA PHE A 195 -13.99 -11.41 38.39
C PHE A 195 -12.57 -11.23 38.90
N GLN A 196 -11.66 -12.07 38.43
CA GLN A 196 -10.24 -11.98 38.76
C GLN A 196 -9.54 -11.22 37.64
N GLY A 197 -8.66 -10.30 37.99
CA GLY A 197 -7.82 -9.55 37.06
C GLY A 197 -6.49 -9.23 37.70
N GLU A 198 -5.67 -8.45 37.00
CA GLU A 198 -4.36 -8.02 37.48
C GLU A 198 -4.12 -6.53 37.21
N VAL A 199 -3.29 -5.91 38.06
CA VAL A 199 -2.88 -4.51 37.87
C VAL A 199 -1.86 -4.42 36.73
N THR A 200 -2.22 -3.74 35.65
CA THR A 200 -1.34 -3.56 34.50
C THR A 200 -0.64 -2.20 34.50
N ALA A 201 -1.30 -1.16 35.01
CA ALA A 201 -0.71 0.17 35.09
C ALA A 201 -1.16 0.93 36.35
N ILE A 202 -0.29 1.81 36.83
CA ILE A 202 -0.57 2.75 37.92
C ILE A 202 -0.31 4.14 37.37
N ALA A 203 -1.30 5.04 37.44
CA ALA A 203 -1.14 6.39 36.95
C ALA A 203 -0.05 7.13 37.75
N PRO A 204 0.88 7.83 37.08
CA PRO A 204 1.98 8.51 37.76
C PRO A 204 1.56 9.79 38.50
N LYS A 205 0.32 10.25 38.30
CA LYS A 205 -0.22 11.51 38.84
C LYS A 205 -1.43 11.22 39.74
N ALA A 206 -1.47 11.89 40.89
CA ALA A 206 -2.67 11.95 41.73
C ALA A 206 -3.66 12.98 41.17
N GLU A 207 -4.93 12.62 41.14
CA GLU A 207 -6.06 13.43 40.67
C GLU A 207 -7.04 13.68 41.81
N GLU A 208 -7.88 14.71 41.65
CA GLU A 208 -8.97 14.99 42.58
C GLU A 208 -10.11 14.00 42.33
N LEU A 209 -10.69 13.46 43.40
CA LEU A 209 -11.86 12.60 43.28
C LEU A 209 -13.02 13.42 42.67
N PRO A 210 -13.69 12.95 41.60
CA PRO A 210 -14.74 13.71 40.93
C PRO A 210 -15.87 14.19 41.85
N ASP A 211 -16.22 13.40 42.87
CA ASP A 211 -17.29 13.70 43.80
C ASP A 211 -16.84 14.54 45.02
N ASN A 212 -15.53 14.61 45.29
CA ASN A 212 -15.00 15.37 46.42
C ASN A 212 -13.56 15.85 46.18
N PRO A 213 -13.35 17.14 45.84
CA PRO A 213 -12.03 17.66 45.49
C PRO A 213 -11.03 17.70 46.65
N LEU A 214 -11.47 17.48 47.89
CA LEU A 214 -10.61 17.37 49.07
C LEU A 214 -9.86 16.03 49.13
N ILE A 215 -10.28 15.03 48.34
CA ILE A 215 -9.70 13.69 48.35
C ILE A 215 -8.85 13.50 47.10
N ARG A 216 -7.58 13.17 47.30
CA ARG A 216 -6.63 12.80 46.22
C ARG A 216 -6.67 11.29 45.99
N ILE A 217 -6.77 10.90 44.73
CA ILE A 217 -6.79 9.51 44.29
C ILE A 217 -5.77 9.26 43.18
N VAL A 218 -5.32 8.03 43.06
CA VAL A 218 -4.50 7.54 41.95
C VAL A 218 -5.30 6.48 41.20
N ARG A 219 -5.37 6.62 39.87
CA ARG A 219 -6.03 5.64 39.00
C ARG A 219 -5.12 4.43 38.82
N VAL A 220 -5.66 3.25 39.10
CA VAL A 220 -5.00 1.97 38.86
C VAL A 220 -5.77 1.24 37.77
N THR A 221 -5.10 0.96 36.66
CA THR A 221 -5.67 0.22 35.53
C THR A 221 -5.46 -1.27 35.75
N THR A 222 -6.54 -2.03 35.57
CA THR A 222 -6.55 -3.48 35.69
C THR A 222 -7.06 -4.13 34.43
N GLU A 223 -6.50 -5.28 34.07
CA GLU A 223 -7.04 -6.10 33.00
C GLU A 223 -7.83 -7.26 33.57
N ILE A 224 -9.05 -7.42 33.07
CA ILE A 224 -9.99 -8.45 33.51
C ILE A 224 -10.41 -9.26 32.28
N PRO A 225 -10.06 -10.56 32.20
CA PRO A 225 -10.55 -11.43 31.14
C PRO A 225 -12.07 -11.57 31.22
N ASN A 226 -12.73 -11.38 30.08
CA ASN A 226 -14.18 -11.42 29.92
C ASN A 226 -14.60 -12.54 28.97
N ASP A 227 -14.09 -13.75 29.19
CA ASP A 227 -14.29 -14.94 28.33
C ASP A 227 -15.77 -15.28 28.11
N ARG A 228 -16.63 -14.94 29.08
CA ARG A 228 -18.08 -15.20 29.04
C ARG A 228 -18.90 -14.02 28.52
N GLY A 229 -18.26 -12.89 28.17
CA GLY A 229 -18.92 -11.68 27.69
C GLY A 229 -19.92 -11.05 28.66
N ALA A 230 -19.82 -11.40 29.95
CA ALA A 230 -20.79 -11.01 30.97
C ALA A 230 -20.62 -9.54 31.39
N LEU A 231 -19.36 -9.09 31.47
CA LEU A 231 -19.03 -7.70 31.78
C LEU A 231 -19.23 -6.82 30.54
N ARG A 232 -19.71 -5.60 30.75
CA ARG A 232 -19.91 -4.58 29.70
C ARG A 232 -19.22 -3.28 30.12
N SER A 233 -18.77 -2.51 29.13
CA SER A 233 -18.24 -1.16 29.38
C SER A 233 -19.26 -0.28 30.11
N GLY A 234 -18.77 0.52 31.05
CA GLY A 234 -19.59 1.41 31.89
C GLY A 234 -20.21 0.77 33.14
N MET A 235 -20.01 -0.54 33.38
CA MET A 235 -20.41 -1.15 34.64
C MET A 235 -19.55 -0.66 35.81
N THR A 236 -20.19 -0.36 36.94
CA THR A 236 -19.53 0.04 38.18
C THR A 236 -19.52 -1.10 39.20
N GLY A 237 -18.64 -1.00 40.20
CA GLY A 237 -18.48 -2.03 41.22
C GLY A 237 -17.43 -1.69 42.26
N TYR A 238 -17.09 -2.69 43.07
CA TYR A 238 -16.01 -2.61 44.05
C TYR A 238 -14.90 -3.58 43.68
N ALA A 239 -13.66 -3.14 43.83
CA ALA A 239 -12.47 -3.94 43.62
C ALA A 239 -11.67 -4.08 44.92
N LYS A 240 -11.02 -5.23 45.08
CA LYS A 240 -10.02 -5.47 46.13
C LYS A 240 -8.71 -5.85 45.46
N ILE A 241 -7.69 -5.04 45.68
CA ILE A 241 -6.32 -5.30 45.24
C ILE A 241 -5.61 -6.04 46.38
N GLU A 242 -4.93 -7.14 46.07
CA GLU A 242 -4.13 -7.83 47.08
C GLU A 242 -2.82 -7.08 47.33
N GLY A 243 -2.63 -6.66 48.58
CA GLY A 243 -1.43 -5.98 49.05
C GLY A 243 -0.53 -6.89 49.89
N PRO A 244 0.67 -6.41 50.26
CA PRO A 244 1.55 -7.10 51.18
C PRO A 244 0.87 -7.36 52.54
N VAL A 245 1.10 -8.54 53.11
CA VAL A 245 0.53 -8.94 54.40
C VAL A 245 1.35 -8.30 55.52
N TYR A 246 0.70 -7.48 56.35
CA TYR A 246 1.30 -6.88 57.54
C TYR A 246 0.69 -7.47 58.82
N PRO A 247 1.47 -7.57 59.92
CA PRO A 247 0.91 -7.86 61.24
C PRO A 247 -0.13 -6.81 61.63
N SER A 248 -1.22 -7.25 62.26
CA SER A 248 -2.37 -6.39 62.62
C SER A 248 -1.96 -5.12 63.37
N GLY A 249 -0.99 -5.20 64.28
CA GLY A 249 -0.48 -4.05 65.04
C GLY A 249 0.11 -2.93 64.17
N ARG A 250 0.69 -3.25 63.00
CA ARG A 250 1.22 -2.25 62.06
C ARG A 250 0.12 -1.59 61.24
N VAL A 251 -0.94 -2.32 60.90
CA VAL A 251 -2.09 -1.78 60.17
C VAL A 251 -2.84 -0.76 61.02
N PHE A 252 -3.08 -1.05 62.30
CA PHE A 252 -3.73 -0.13 63.23
C PHE A 252 -2.90 1.13 63.52
N THR A 253 -1.57 0.99 63.61
CA THR A 253 -0.69 2.15 63.85
C THR A 253 -0.35 2.92 62.58
N ARG A 254 -0.73 2.43 61.38
CA ARG A 254 -0.35 3.03 60.09
C ARG A 254 -0.87 4.46 59.92
N ALA A 255 -2.14 4.72 60.26
CA ALA A 255 -2.72 6.06 60.14
C ALA A 255 -2.03 7.05 61.09
N LEU A 256 -1.77 6.63 62.33
CA LEU A 256 -1.04 7.40 63.33
C LEU A 256 0.40 7.66 62.92
N MET A 257 1.13 6.62 62.51
CA MET A 257 2.52 6.73 62.05
C MET A 257 2.61 7.64 60.83
N ARG A 258 1.69 7.56 59.87
CA ARG A 258 1.66 8.46 58.69
C ARG A 258 1.42 9.90 59.11
N PHE A 259 0.48 10.14 60.02
CA PHE A 259 0.24 11.47 60.58
C PHE A 259 1.50 12.04 61.24
N PHE A 260 2.18 11.27 62.09
CA PHE A 260 3.43 11.75 62.71
C PHE A 260 4.59 11.90 61.72
N LEU A 261 4.75 10.99 60.76
CA LEU A 261 5.87 11.03 59.81
C LEU A 261 5.73 12.09 58.73
N VAL A 262 4.50 12.48 58.37
CA VAL A 262 4.24 13.44 57.29
C VAL A 262 3.80 14.78 57.86
N GLU A 263 2.77 14.80 58.70
CA GLU A 263 2.18 16.04 59.22
C GLU A 263 3.08 16.68 60.28
N VAL A 264 3.56 15.90 61.26
CA VAL A 264 4.45 16.44 62.30
C VAL A 264 5.84 16.77 61.73
N TRP A 265 6.31 16.04 60.71
CA TRP A 265 7.53 16.43 59.96
C TRP A 265 7.35 17.78 59.24
N SER A 266 6.16 18.05 58.68
CA SER A 266 5.87 19.35 58.05
C SER A 266 5.87 20.54 59.03
N TRP A 267 5.75 20.28 60.34
CA TRP A 267 5.77 21.31 61.38
C TRP A 267 7.17 21.58 61.96
N ILE A 268 8.15 20.75 61.60
CA ILE A 268 9.55 20.94 62.00
C ILE A 268 10.23 21.74 60.87
N PRO A 269 10.86 22.90 61.18
CA PRO A 269 11.49 23.78 60.19
C PRO A 269 12.75 23.18 59.56
#